data_AF-A0A416NG24-F1
#
_entry.id   AF-A0A416NG24-F1
#
_cell.length_a   1.000
_cell.length_b   1.000
_cell.length_c   1.000
_cell.angle_alpha   90.00
_cell.angle_beta   90.00
_cell.angle_gamma   90.00
#
_symmetry.space_group_name_H-M   'P 1'
#
loop_
_entity.id
_entity.type
_entity.pdbx_description
1 polymer ?
#
loop_
_entity_poly.entity_id
_entity_poly.type
_entity_poly.pdbx_seq_one_letter_code
_entity_poly.pdbx_strand_id
1 'polypeptide(L)'
;MIDGEPDYVGIAYDVERRQSQHGDRFDYLREITTEPLTRRQARAIEQAMIKNHPEYSNKINSISTKRDWYNDAVTWGKAWLREHGLLE
;
A
#
# COMPACT_ATOMS: atom_id res chain seq x y z
N MET A 1 2.78 9.52 -6.18
CA MET A 1 4.05 10.21 -5.85
C MET A 1 3.81 11.71 -5.87
N ILE A 2 4.58 12.47 -5.09
CA ILE A 2 4.57 13.94 -5.06
C ILE A 2 6.02 14.40 -5.20
N ASP A 3 6.30 15.27 -6.16
CA ASP A 3 7.65 15.74 -6.50
C ASP A 3 8.66 14.60 -6.74
N GLY A 4 8.19 13.49 -7.30
CA GLY A 4 9.02 12.30 -7.52
C GLY A 4 9.26 11.40 -6.30
N GLU A 5 8.70 11.74 -5.13
CA GLU A 5 8.84 10.96 -3.90
C GLU A 5 7.57 10.15 -3.56
N PRO A 6 7.70 8.97 -2.93
CA PRO A 6 6.57 8.22 -2.39
C PRO A 6 5.90 8.98 -1.22
N ASP A 7 4.62 9.35 -1.38
CA ASP A 7 3.78 9.96 -0.33
C ASP A 7 2.52 9.13 0.01
N TYR A 8 2.13 8.22 -0.89
CA TYR A 8 0.84 7.55 -0.80
C TYR A 8 0.97 6.08 -1.20
N VAL A 9 0.26 5.23 -0.46
CA VAL A 9 0.03 3.82 -0.80
C VAL A 9 -1.47 3.56 -0.80
N GLY A 10 -1.93 2.72 -1.73
CA GLY A 10 -3.34 2.41 -1.94
C GLY A 10 -3.52 1.05 -2.60
N ILE A 11 -4.73 0.51 -2.56
CA ILE A 11 -5.14 -0.65 -3.36
C ILE A 11 -6.08 -0.20 -4.48
N ALA A 12 -5.79 -0.63 -5.70
CA ALA A 12 -6.63 -0.40 -6.87
C ALA A 12 -6.83 -1.71 -7.65
N TYR A 13 -8.00 -1.84 -8.29
CA TYR A 13 -8.21 -2.85 -9.33
C TYR A 13 -7.75 -2.35 -10.71
N ASP A 14 -7.83 -1.03 -10.91
CA ASP A 14 -7.47 -0.34 -12.15
C ASP A 14 -6.71 0.94 -11.74
N VAL A 15 -5.40 0.95 -12.01
CA VAL A 15 -4.49 2.01 -11.57
C VAL A 15 -4.72 3.30 -12.35
N GLU A 16 -5.01 3.23 -13.66
CA GLU A 16 -5.27 4.40 -14.50
C GLU A 16 -6.55 5.10 -14.06
N ARG A 17 -7.62 4.32 -13.84
CA ARG A 17 -8.87 4.86 -13.31
C ARG A 17 -8.66 5.44 -11.92
N ARG A 18 -7.83 4.81 -11.08
CA ARG A 18 -7.52 5.32 -9.75
C ARG A 18 -6.73 6.63 -9.79
N GLN A 19 -5.77 6.77 -10.70
CA GLN A 19 -5.05 8.02 -10.94
C GLN A 19 -6.03 9.13 -11.33
N SER A 20 -6.93 8.86 -12.29
CA SER A 20 -7.95 9.82 -12.72
C SER A 20 -8.84 10.29 -11.57
N GLN A 21 -9.24 9.39 -10.66
CA GLN A 21 -10.02 9.76 -9.46
C GLN A 21 -9.26 10.66 -8.48
N HIS A 22 -7.94 10.59 -8.48
CA HIS A 22 -7.10 11.45 -7.64
C HIS A 22 -6.80 12.81 -8.29
N GLY A 23 -7.07 12.98 -9.58
CA GLY A 23 -6.78 14.21 -10.31
C GLY A 23 -5.31 14.61 -10.18
N ASP A 24 -5.06 15.89 -9.92
CA ASP A 24 -3.72 16.46 -9.80
C ASP A 24 -3.09 16.28 -8.41
N ARG A 25 -3.68 15.43 -7.55
CA ARG A 25 -3.15 15.20 -6.19
C ARG A 25 -1.75 14.54 -6.22
N PHE A 26 -1.45 13.77 -7.26
CA PHE A 26 -0.21 13.01 -7.40
C PHE A 26 0.32 13.16 -8.81
N ASP A 27 1.64 13.24 -8.98
CA ASP A 27 2.30 13.24 -10.29
C ASP A 27 1.91 11.99 -11.09
N TYR A 28 2.01 10.83 -10.43
CA TYR A 28 1.53 9.55 -10.91
C TYR A 28 1.39 8.52 -9.77
N LEU A 29 0.63 7.46 -10.04
CA LEU A 29 0.56 6.25 -9.24
C LEU A 29 1.41 5.16 -9.92
N ARG A 30 2.31 4.56 -9.15
CA ARG A 30 3.15 3.45 -9.59
C ARG A 30 2.57 2.15 -9.02
N GLU A 31 2.34 1.17 -9.88
CA GLU A 31 2.02 -0.18 -9.42
C GLU A 31 3.27 -0.83 -8.81
N ILE A 32 3.13 -1.41 -7.62
CA ILE A 32 4.22 -2.11 -6.92
C ILE A 32 4.07 -3.64 -6.98
N THR A 33 2.90 -4.11 -7.39
CA THR A 33 2.58 -5.53 -7.55
C THR A 33 2.93 -5.97 -8.96
N THR A 34 3.66 -7.08 -9.08
CA THR A 34 4.02 -7.67 -10.38
C THR A 34 3.06 -8.78 -10.81
N GLU A 35 2.19 -9.22 -9.90
CA GLU A 35 1.22 -10.29 -10.11
C GLU A 35 -0.12 -9.97 -9.42
N PRO A 36 -1.24 -10.57 -9.90
CA PRO A 36 -2.54 -10.38 -9.27
C PRO A 36 -2.56 -10.89 -7.82
N LEU A 37 -2.97 -10.01 -6.90
CA LEU A 37 -3.13 -10.35 -5.49
C LEU A 37 -4.59 -10.54 -5.11
N THR A 38 -4.84 -11.43 -4.14
CA THR A 38 -6.12 -11.42 -3.46
C THR A 38 -6.30 -10.11 -2.67
N ARG A 39 -7.56 -9.72 -2.45
CA ARG A 39 -7.87 -8.52 -1.67
C ARG A 39 -7.25 -8.52 -0.26
N ARG A 40 -7.07 -9.71 0.34
CA ARG A 40 -6.45 -9.83 1.68
C ARG A 40 -4.94 -9.60 1.63
N GLN A 41 -4.25 -10.14 0.62
CA GLN A 41 -2.82 -9.90 0.42
C GLN A 41 -2.54 -8.43 0.13
N ALA A 42 -3.32 -7.81 -0.76
CA ALA A 42 -3.20 -6.38 -1.06
C ALA A 42 -3.37 -5.52 0.21
N ARG A 43 -4.36 -5.83 1.06
CA ARG A 43 -4.56 -5.17 2.37
C ARG A 43 -3.42 -5.37 3.35
N ALA A 44 -2.83 -6.56 3.37
CA ALA A 44 -1.69 -6.86 4.22
C ALA A 44 -0.46 -6.02 3.83
N ILE A 45 -0.17 -5.92 2.52
CA ILE A 45 0.92 -5.11 1.98
C ILE A 45 0.69 -3.62 2.25
N GLU A 46 -0.50 -3.10 1.92
CA GLU A 46 -0.83 -1.69 2.16
C GLU A 46 -0.73 -1.34 3.65
N GLN A 47 -1.29 -2.18 4.54
CA GLN A 47 -1.22 -1.95 5.98
C GLN A 47 0.22 -2.00 6.52
N ALA A 48 1.05 -2.91 5.99
CA ALA A 48 2.46 -2.96 6.32
C ALA A 48 3.20 -1.69 5.85
N MET A 49 2.88 -1.19 4.65
CA MET A 49 3.48 0.03 4.11
C MET A 49 3.11 1.27 4.94
N ILE A 50 1.82 1.47 5.24
CA ILE A 50 1.34 2.58 6.11
C ILE A 50 2.04 2.55 7.48
N LYS A 51 2.27 1.35 8.04
CA LYS A 51 2.93 1.21 9.34
C LYS A 51 4.43 1.54 9.30
N ASN A 52 5.11 1.25 8.19
CA ASN A 52 6.54 1.55 8.04
C ASN A 52 6.80 2.99 7.59
N HIS A 53 5.83 3.62 6.91
CA HIS A 53 5.88 5.00 6.42
C HIS A 53 4.79 5.87 7.06
N PRO A 54 4.91 6.21 8.36
CA PRO A 54 3.94 7.05 9.06
C PRO A 54 3.78 8.45 8.45
N GLU A 55 4.75 8.90 7.65
CA GLU A 55 4.74 10.14 6.87
C GLU A 55 3.75 10.11 5.69
N TYR A 56 3.36 8.94 5.19
CA TYR A 56 2.47 8.85 4.05
C TYR A 56 1.11 9.49 4.35
N SER A 57 0.54 10.16 3.34
CA SER A 57 -0.75 10.83 3.45
C SER A 57 -1.92 9.86 3.65
N ASN A 58 -1.77 8.57 3.31
CA ASN A 58 -2.75 7.54 3.64
C ASN A 58 -2.59 7.05 5.09
N LYS A 59 -3.45 7.54 5.97
CA LYS A 59 -3.47 7.15 7.40
C LYS A 59 -4.60 6.17 7.74
N ILE A 60 -5.45 5.83 6.79
CA ILE A 60 -6.61 4.97 7.04
C ILE A 60 -6.13 3.52 7.02
N ASN A 61 -6.31 2.83 8.14
CA ASN A 61 -6.00 1.42 8.24
C ASN A 61 -6.91 0.58 7.33
N SER A 62 -6.30 -0.18 6.43
CA SER A 62 -6.98 -1.18 5.61
C SER A 62 -7.33 -2.46 6.36
N ILE A 63 -6.67 -2.70 7.49
CA ILE A 63 -7.00 -3.76 8.43
C ILE A 63 -7.17 -3.14 9.81
N SER A 64 -8.34 -3.35 10.42
CA SER A 64 -8.58 -2.88 11.78
C SER A 64 -7.59 -3.52 12.76
N THR A 65 -6.96 -2.70 13.60
CA THR A 65 -6.03 -3.13 14.65
C THR A 65 -6.69 -4.03 15.71
N LYS A 66 -8.03 -4.10 15.74
CA LYS A 66 -8.79 -4.95 16.65
C LYS A 66 -8.97 -6.39 16.14
N ARG A 67 -8.54 -6.69 14.91
CA ARG A 67 -8.57 -8.07 14.37
C ARG A 67 -7.48 -8.89 15.06
N ASP A 68 -7.83 -10.09 15.48
CA ASP A 68 -6.91 -11.10 16.01
C ASP A 68 -5.74 -11.39 15.05
N TRP A 69 -6.03 -11.45 13.74
CA TRP A 69 -5.03 -11.67 12.69
C TRP A 69 -4.30 -10.39 12.21
N TYR A 70 -4.50 -9.23 12.84
CA TYR A 70 -3.87 -7.98 12.40
C TYR A 70 -2.35 -8.08 12.33
N ASN A 71 -1.72 -8.61 13.39
CA ASN A 71 -0.27 -8.73 13.47
C ASN A 71 0.28 -9.70 12.43
N ASP A 72 -0.42 -10.81 12.18
CA ASP A 72 -0.03 -11.80 11.17
C ASP A 72 -0.08 -11.19 9.77
N ALA A 73 -1.12 -10.43 9.45
CA ALA A 73 -1.22 -9.73 8.16
C ALA A 73 -0.13 -8.68 7.99
N VAL A 74 0.15 -7.86 9.02
CA VAL A 74 1.26 -6.90 8.96
C VAL A 74 2.60 -7.61 8.78
N THR A 75 2.81 -8.73 9.46
CA THR A 75 4.06 -9.51 9.39
C THR A 75 4.25 -10.10 8.00
N TRP A 76 3.19 -10.72 7.45
CA TRP A 76 3.19 -11.24 6.09
C TRP A 76 3.43 -10.14 5.05
N GLY A 77 2.74 -9.00 5.17
CA GLY A 77 2.92 -7.86 4.26
C GLY A 77 4.34 -7.28 4.29
N LYS A 78 4.97 -7.20 5.48
CA LYS A 78 6.38 -6.80 5.59
C LYS A 78 7.33 -7.80 4.92
N ALA A 79 7.09 -9.10 5.09
CA ALA A 79 7.91 -10.12 4.44
C ALA A 79 7.82 -10.00 2.92
N TRP A 80 6.60 -9.84 2.38
CA TRP A 80 6.39 -9.63 0.95
C TRP A 80 7.13 -8.38 0.44
N LEU A 81 7.02 -7.26 1.15
CA LEU A 81 7.70 -6.01 0.77
C LEU A 81 9.23 -6.15 0.74
N ARG A 82 9.83 -6.88 1.69
CA ARG A 82 11.27 -7.14 1.70
C ARG A 82 11.72 -8.05 0.57
N GLU A 83 10.97 -9.10 0.29
CA GLU A 83 11.22 -10.01 -0.84
C GLU A 83 11.24 -9.25 -2.18
N HIS A 84 10.46 -8.18 -2.27
CA HIS A 84 10.35 -7.32 -3.46
C HIS A 84 11.25 -6.07 -3.40
N GLY A 85 12.11 -5.93 -2.39
CA GLY A 85 13.05 -4.81 -2.27
C GLY A 85 12.39 -3.44 -1.99
N LEU A 86 11.18 -3.44 -1.44
CA LEU A 86 10.41 -2.23 -1.11
C LEU A 86 10.55 -1.81 0.36
N LEU A 87 11.18 -2.65 1.18
CA LEU A 87 11.57 -2.36 2.57
C LEU A 87 12.92 -3.01 2.86
N GLU A 88 13.66 -2.41 3.80
CA GLU A 88 14.87 -2.99 4.40
C GLU A 88 14.56 -4.03 5.51
#